data_AF-A0AAC8YVU1-F1
#
_entry.id   AF-A0AAC8YVU1-F1
#
_cell.length_a   1.000
_cell.length_b   1.000
_cell.length_c   1.000
_cell.angle_alpha   90.00
_cell.angle_beta   90.00
_cell.angle_gamma   90.00
#
_symmetry.space_group_name_H-M   'P 1'
#
loop_
_entity.id
_entity.type
_entity.pdbx_description
1 polymer ?
#
loop_
_entity_poly.entity_id
_entity_poly.type
_entity_poly.pdbx_seq_one_letter_code
_entity_poly.pdbx_strand_id
1 'polypeptide(L)'
;MSTVAKVLSVSRSNLIERTGKPSKPRGPYRKPDDLALLAELRPIIDERPTYGYRRVTALLNRQRRNEGKSVVNAKRVLRVMQQNGLTLQKHTALRPTRTHDGVVVALRSNIRWCSDHGDQQCLIRSMIAARSCG
;
A
#
# COMPACT_ATOMS: atom_id res chain seq x y z
N MET A 1 -11.07 -6.67 -44.67
CA MET A 1 -11.09 -7.28 -43.32
C MET A 1 -12.02 -8.50 -43.19
N SER A 2 -12.23 -9.31 -44.24
CA SER A 2 -13.08 -10.52 -44.15
C SER A 2 -12.30 -11.76 -43.73
N THR A 3 -11.06 -11.90 -44.20
CA THR A 3 -10.12 -12.96 -43.79
C THR A 3 -9.82 -12.90 -42.31
N VAL A 4 -9.52 -11.71 -41.79
CA VAL A 4 -9.30 -11.46 -40.36
C VAL A 4 -10.51 -11.88 -39.51
N ALA A 5 -11.72 -11.54 -39.94
CA ALA A 5 -12.97 -11.91 -39.25
C ALA A 5 -13.17 -13.43 -39.21
N LYS A 6 -12.89 -14.12 -40.33
CA LYS A 6 -13.02 -15.57 -40.45
C LYS A 6 -11.99 -16.33 -39.59
N VAL A 7 -10.74 -15.86 -39.58
CA VAL A 7 -9.66 -16.49 -38.78
C VAL A 7 -9.93 -16.35 -37.28
N LEU A 8 -10.45 -15.20 -36.84
CA LEU A 8 -10.74 -14.94 -35.43
C LEU A 8 -12.13 -15.44 -34.99
N SER A 9 -12.92 -16.03 -35.90
CA SER A 9 -14.32 -16.44 -35.65
C SER A 9 -15.19 -15.32 -35.06
N VAL A 10 -15.03 -14.09 -35.55
CA VAL A 10 -15.80 -12.92 -35.10
C VAL A 10 -16.60 -12.33 -36.26
N SER A 11 -17.75 -11.72 -35.97
CA SER A 11 -18.55 -11.02 -36.98
C SER A 11 -17.75 -9.87 -37.64
N ARG A 12 -17.83 -9.79 -38.98
CA ARG A 12 -17.22 -8.71 -39.78
C ARG A 12 -17.74 -7.33 -39.39
N SER A 13 -19.04 -7.18 -39.10
CA SER A 13 -19.63 -5.90 -38.70
C SER A 13 -19.09 -5.43 -37.35
N ASN A 14 -18.88 -6.35 -36.40
CA ASN A 14 -18.31 -6.05 -35.09
C ASN A 14 -16.87 -5.52 -35.18
N LEU A 15 -16.05 -6.12 -36.06
CA LEU A 15 -14.69 -5.62 -36.30
C LEU A 15 -14.70 -4.20 -36.88
N ILE A 16 -15.53 -3.94 -37.89
CA ILE A 16 -15.65 -2.61 -38.51
C ILE A 16 -16.09 -1.55 -37.49
N GLU A 17 -17.06 -1.87 -36.64
CA GLU A 17 -17.51 -0.97 -35.58
C GLU A 17 -16.44 -0.69 -34.52
N ARG A 18 -15.59 -1.68 -34.21
CA ARG A 18 -14.55 -1.57 -33.19
C ARG A 18 -13.26 -0.91 -33.69
N THR A 19 -12.91 -1.07 -34.97
CA THR A 19 -11.69 -0.48 -35.54
C THR A 19 -11.72 1.05 -35.57
N GLY A 20 -12.90 1.67 -35.62
CA GLY A 20 -13.06 3.13 -35.64
C GLY A 20 -13.36 3.77 -34.28
N LYS A 21 -13.61 2.98 -33.23
CA LYS A 21 -13.99 3.49 -31.91
C LYS A 21 -12.82 3.38 -30.92
N PRO A 22 -12.37 4.48 -30.31
CA PRO A 22 -11.43 4.39 -29.20
C PRO A 22 -12.07 3.60 -28.05
N SER A 23 -11.27 2.82 -27.33
CA SER A 23 -11.74 2.09 -26.15
C SER A 23 -12.28 3.09 -25.13
N LYS A 24 -13.57 2.98 -24.77
CA LYS A 24 -14.17 3.85 -23.77
C LYS A 24 -13.55 3.52 -22.40
N PRO A 25 -12.84 4.46 -21.75
CA PRO A 25 -12.34 4.20 -20.41
C PRO A 25 -13.53 3.97 -19.48
N ARG A 26 -13.42 2.99 -18.59
CA ARG A 26 -14.41 2.84 -17.52
C ARG A 26 -14.32 4.10 -16.66
N GLY A 27 -15.45 4.77 -16.46
CA GLY A 27 -15.53 5.97 -15.63
C GLY A 27 -15.10 5.70 -14.18
N PRO A 28 -14.84 6.76 -13.40
CA PRO A 28 -14.47 6.64 -12.01
C PRO A 28 -15.55 5.87 -11.22
N TYR A 29 -15.10 4.98 -10.34
CA TYR A 29 -15.98 4.18 -9.49
C TYR A 29 -16.80 5.10 -8.57
N ARG A 30 -18.13 5.05 -8.70
CA ARG A 30 -19.07 5.78 -7.86
C ARG A 30 -20.23 4.86 -7.51
N LYS A 31 -20.33 4.44 -6.25
CA LYS A 31 -21.52 3.76 -5.75
C LYS A 31 -22.26 4.65 -4.74
N PRO A 32 -23.59 4.75 -4.83
CA PRO A 32 -24.39 5.54 -3.89
C PRO A 32 -24.20 5.06 -2.43
N ASP A 33 -24.07 3.74 -2.25
CA ASP A 33 -23.83 3.10 -0.94
C ASP A 33 -22.52 3.51 -0.25
N ASP A 34 -21.59 4.17 -0.96
CA ASP A 34 -20.32 4.60 -0.37
C ASP A 34 -20.49 5.80 0.56
N LEU A 35 -21.56 6.60 0.40
CA LEU A 35 -21.90 7.68 1.33
C LEU A 35 -22.31 7.15 2.71
N ALA A 36 -23.12 6.10 2.75
CA ALA A 36 -23.51 5.43 4.00
C ALA A 36 -22.29 4.80 4.70
N LEU A 37 -21.42 4.15 3.92
CA LEU A 37 -20.17 3.58 4.44
C LEU A 37 -19.24 4.67 5.01
N LEU A 38 -19.18 5.83 4.38
CA LEU A 38 -18.37 6.96 4.83
C LEU A 38 -18.87 7.52 6.16
N ALA A 39 -20.19 7.61 6.36
CA ALA A 39 -20.77 8.05 7.62
C ALA A 39 -20.40 7.11 8.78
N GLU A 40 -20.32 5.80 8.55
CA GLU A 40 -19.85 4.83 9.55
C GLU A 40 -18.34 4.90 9.79
N LEU A 41 -17.55 5.25 8.77
CA LEU A 41 -16.09 5.33 8.87
C LEU A 41 -15.60 6.57 9.62
N ARG A 42 -16.29 7.72 9.47
CA ARG A 42 -15.90 9.00 10.07
C ARG A 42 -15.62 8.91 11.58
N PRO A 43 -16.55 8.41 12.43
CA PRO A 43 -16.32 8.37 13.87
C PRO A 43 -15.13 7.49 14.26
N ILE A 44 -14.89 6.38 13.55
CA ILE A 44 -13.76 5.48 13.81
C ILE A 44 -12.43 6.15 13.49
N ILE A 45 -12.39 6.93 12.41
CA ILE A 45 -11.19 7.64 11.97
C ILE A 45 -10.91 8.82 12.89
N ASP A 46 -11.96 9.56 13.30
CA ASP A 46 -11.84 10.71 14.19
C ASP A 46 -11.34 10.29 15.59
N GLU A 47 -11.77 9.13 16.11
CA GLU A 47 -11.24 8.57 17.36
C GLU A 47 -9.77 8.14 17.23
N ARG A 48 -9.36 7.64 16.04
CA ARG A 48 -8.05 7.00 15.81
C ARG A 48 -7.41 7.43 14.49
N PRO A 49 -6.94 8.69 14.39
CA PRO A 49 -6.42 9.25 13.13
C PRO A 49 -5.15 8.56 12.63
N THR A 50 -4.40 7.88 13.51
CA THR A 50 -3.18 7.15 13.17
C THR A 50 -3.46 5.79 12.48
N TYR A 51 -4.71 5.32 12.48
CA TYR A 51 -5.03 3.99 11.99
C TYR A 51 -5.15 3.95 10.46
N GLY A 52 -4.35 3.08 9.83
CA GLY A 52 -4.48 2.77 8.41
C GLY A 52 -5.75 1.95 8.12
N TYR A 53 -6.15 1.95 6.85
CA TYR A 53 -7.41 1.33 6.39
C TYR A 53 -7.62 -0.12 6.82
N ARG A 54 -6.54 -0.92 6.98
CA ARG A 54 -6.65 -2.32 7.45
C ARG A 54 -7.20 -2.41 8.87
N ARG A 55 -6.73 -1.54 9.77
CA ARG A 55 -7.19 -1.51 11.17
C ARG A 55 -8.60 -0.94 11.26
N VAL A 56 -8.87 0.14 10.53
CA VAL A 56 -10.22 0.73 10.44
C VAL A 56 -11.23 -0.30 9.92
N THR A 57 -10.87 -1.08 8.88
CA THR A 57 -11.74 -2.15 8.35
C THR A 57 -12.03 -3.22 9.41
N ALA A 58 -11.04 -3.60 10.21
CA ALA A 58 -11.24 -4.60 11.26
C ALA A 58 -12.20 -4.10 12.36
N LEU A 59 -12.06 -2.83 12.78
CA LEU A 59 -12.96 -2.20 13.75
C LEU A 59 -14.38 -2.08 13.20
N LEU A 60 -14.52 -1.60 11.97
CA LEU A 60 -15.81 -1.48 11.30
C LEU A 60 -16.51 -2.84 11.16
N ASN A 61 -15.77 -3.88 10.76
CA ASN A 61 -16.33 -5.22 10.62
C ASN A 61 -16.67 -5.86 11.97
N ARG A 62 -15.96 -5.50 13.05
CA ARG A 62 -16.32 -5.91 14.41
C ARG A 62 -17.64 -5.26 14.84
N GLN A 63 -17.80 -3.95 14.64
CA GLN A 63 -19.05 -3.24 14.92
C GLN A 63 -20.22 -3.82 14.12
N ARG A 64 -20.04 -3.99 12.80
CA ARG A 64 -21.07 -4.58 11.92
C ARG A 64 -21.46 -6.01 12.32
N ARG A 65 -20.51 -6.84 12.73
CA ARG A 65 -20.83 -8.20 13.24
C ARG A 65 -21.68 -8.16 14.50
N ASN A 66 -21.39 -7.24 15.42
CA ASN A 66 -22.19 -7.07 16.63
C ASN A 66 -23.62 -6.61 16.32
N GLU A 67 -23.78 -5.81 15.25
CA GLU A 67 -25.07 -5.35 14.73
C GLU A 67 -25.75 -6.36 13.79
N GLY A 68 -25.17 -7.54 13.55
CA GLY A 68 -25.70 -8.54 12.62
C GLY A 68 -25.62 -8.17 11.13
N LYS A 69 -24.87 -7.11 10.79
CA LYS A 69 -24.70 -6.62 9.41
C LYS A 69 -23.60 -7.38 8.66
N SER A 70 -23.69 -7.37 7.32
CA SER A 70 -22.69 -7.97 6.44
C SER A 70 -21.32 -7.26 6.54
N VAL A 71 -20.26 -8.07 6.53
CA VAL A 71 -18.85 -7.64 6.53
C VAL A 71 -18.50 -6.86 5.25
N VAL A 72 -17.73 -5.79 5.39
CA VAL A 72 -17.25 -4.97 4.27
C VAL A 72 -15.86 -5.42 3.82
N ASN A 73 -15.67 -5.48 2.50
CA ASN A 73 -14.37 -5.76 1.89
C ASN A 73 -13.38 -4.60 2.14
N ALA A 74 -12.18 -4.91 2.64
CA ALA A 74 -11.12 -3.94 2.90
C ALA A 74 -10.74 -3.08 1.68
N LYS A 75 -10.82 -3.62 0.46
CA LYS A 75 -10.55 -2.86 -0.78
C LYS A 75 -11.62 -1.81 -1.05
N ARG A 76 -12.86 -2.02 -0.59
CA ARG A 76 -13.93 -1.01 -0.68
C ARG A 76 -13.65 0.13 0.29
N VAL A 77 -13.31 -0.21 1.54
CA VAL A 77 -12.90 0.78 2.57
C VAL A 77 -11.72 1.62 2.09
N LEU A 78 -10.67 0.98 1.56
CA LEU A 78 -9.51 1.69 1.02
C LEU A 78 -9.89 2.69 -0.07
N ARG A 79 -10.75 2.31 -1.03
CA ARG A 79 -11.19 3.20 -2.11
C ARG A 79 -11.96 4.41 -1.58
N VAL A 80 -12.89 4.18 -0.65
CA VAL A 80 -13.67 5.28 -0.04
C VAL A 80 -12.78 6.21 0.76
N MET A 81 -11.84 5.67 1.54
CA MET A 81 -10.87 6.49 2.28
C MET A 81 -9.97 7.31 1.35
N GLN A 82 -9.52 6.74 0.23
CA GLN A 82 -8.69 7.45 -0.76
C GLN A 82 -9.46 8.57 -1.46
N GLN A 83 -10.69 8.31 -1.90
CA GLN A 83 -11.55 9.30 -2.56
C GLN A 83 -11.87 10.51 -1.66
N ASN A 84 -11.82 10.33 -0.33
CA ASN A 84 -12.13 11.37 0.65
C ASN A 84 -10.91 11.93 1.38
N GLY A 85 -9.69 11.57 0.96
CA GLY A 85 -8.46 12.08 1.58
C GLY A 85 -8.22 11.59 3.02
N LEU A 86 -8.87 10.50 3.44
CA LEU A 86 -8.81 9.96 4.81
C LEU A 86 -7.68 8.94 5.01
N THR A 87 -6.76 8.82 4.05
CA THR A 87 -5.64 7.87 4.15
C THR A 87 -4.43 8.58 4.74
N LEU A 88 -3.72 7.92 5.67
CA LEU A 88 -2.46 8.45 6.18
C LEU A 88 -1.51 8.74 5.03
N GLN A 89 -0.86 9.90 5.10
CA GLN A 89 0.25 10.23 4.21
C GLN A 89 1.30 9.14 4.31
N LYS A 90 1.73 8.63 3.16
CA LYS A 90 2.85 7.70 3.11
C LYS A 90 4.07 8.49 3.53
N HIS A 91 4.63 8.17 4.69
CA HIS A 91 5.93 8.66 5.06
C HIS A 91 6.96 7.96 4.16
N THR A 92 7.23 8.55 2.99
CA THR A 92 8.36 8.15 2.17
C THR A 92 9.59 8.42 3.01
N ALA A 93 10.26 7.36 3.45
CA ALA A 93 11.53 7.45 4.17
C ALA A 93 12.67 7.91 3.24
N LEU A 94 12.42 8.94 2.43
CA LEU A 94 13.46 9.70 1.76
C LEU A 94 14.15 10.52 2.84
N ARG A 95 14.90 9.84 3.70
CA ARG A 95 15.94 10.50 4.48
C ARG A 95 16.91 11.05 3.43
N PRO A 96 17.24 12.35 3.45
CA PRO A 96 18.37 12.80 2.67
C PRO A 96 19.55 11.94 3.11
N THR A 97 20.06 11.11 2.20
CA THR A 97 21.34 10.45 2.41
C THR A 97 22.31 11.56 2.74
N ARG A 98 23.01 11.47 3.87
CA ARG A 98 24.20 12.30 4.06
C ARG A 98 25.16 11.88 2.96
N THR A 99 25.11 12.58 1.83
CA THR A 99 26.12 12.46 0.79
C THR A 99 27.43 12.76 1.48
N HIS A 100 28.30 11.76 1.57
CA HIS A 100 29.63 11.99 2.09
C HIS A 100 30.41 12.64 0.95
N ASP A 101 30.90 13.86 1.16
CA ASP A 101 31.80 14.52 0.20
C ASP A 101 33.24 13.97 0.29
N GLY A 102 33.46 12.97 1.16
CA GLY A 102 34.77 12.38 1.41
C GLY A 102 35.12 11.30 0.39
N VAL A 103 36.30 11.42 -0.21
CA VAL A 103 36.91 10.35 -1.02
C VAL A 103 37.26 9.18 -0.09
N VAL A 104 36.51 8.08 -0.19
CA VAL A 104 36.77 6.83 0.55
C VAL A 104 37.79 5.98 -0.21
N VAL A 105 38.98 6.53 -0.46
CA VAL A 105 40.07 5.81 -1.15
C VAL A 105 41.33 5.89 -0.31
N ALA A 106 41.89 4.74 0.05
CA ALA A 106 43.21 4.65 0.64
C ALA A 106 44.26 4.80 -0.47
N LEU A 107 45.29 5.63 -0.25
CA LEU A 107 46.34 5.90 -1.25
C LEU A 107 47.15 4.66 -1.67
N ARG A 108 47.20 3.61 -0.83
CA ARG A 108 47.87 2.32 -1.04
C ARG A 108 47.12 1.23 -0.26
N SER A 109 47.43 -0.03 -0.51
CA SER A 109 46.90 -1.16 0.28
C SER A 109 47.38 -1.08 1.75
N ASN A 110 46.57 -1.63 2.66
CA ASN A 110 46.93 -1.85 4.06
C ASN A 110 47.11 -0.60 4.97
N ILE A 111 46.61 0.57 4.59
CA ILE A 111 46.78 1.80 5.38
C ILE A 111 45.61 2.04 6.36
N ARG A 112 44.42 1.53 6.05
CA ARG A 112 43.22 1.70 6.88
C ARG A 112 42.47 0.38 6.96
N TRP A 113 42.16 -0.02 8.19
CA TRP A 113 41.35 -1.18 8.51
C TRP A 113 40.07 -0.68 9.19
N CYS A 114 38.91 -0.99 8.62
CA CYS A 114 37.63 -0.78 9.27
C CYS A 114 37.04 -2.16 9.58
N SER A 115 36.72 -2.42 10.85
CA SER A 115 35.97 -3.59 11.26
C SER A 115 34.49 -3.22 11.34
N ASP A 116 33.71 -3.62 10.35
CA ASP A 116 32.25 -3.45 10.38
C ASP A 116 31.66 -4.48 11.35
N HIS A 117 31.45 -4.05 12.60
CA HIS A 117 30.76 -4.85 13.59
C HIS A 117 29.27 -4.75 13.33
N GLY A 118 28.68 -5.82 12.78
CA GLY A 118 27.24 -5.96 12.70
C GLY A 118 26.72 -6.59 13.99
N ASP A 119 25.88 -5.85 14.73
CA ASP A 119 25.11 -6.46 15.82
C ASP A 119 24.06 -7.41 15.21
N GLN A 120 24.34 -8.72 15.27
CA GLN A 120 23.28 -9.70 15.08
C GLN A 120 22.48 -9.79 16.37
N GLN A 121 21.27 -9.23 16.38
CA GLN A 121 20.33 -9.47 17.47
C GLN A 121 19.88 -10.93 17.45
N CYS A 122 20.49 -11.74 18.31
CA CYS A 122 20.10 -13.11 18.58
C CYS A 122 18.67 -13.12 19.14
N LEU A 123 17.70 -13.55 18.34
CA LEU A 123 16.30 -13.74 18.73
C LEU A 123 16.08 -15.02 19.56
N ILE A 124 16.97 -15.32 20.49
CA ILE A 124 16.73 -16.30 21.54
C ILE A 124 17.00 -15.62 22.87
N ARG A 125 15.89 -15.36 23.55
CA ARG A 125 15.79 -14.79 24.89
C ARG A 125 16.48 -15.70 25.89
N SER A 126 17.78 -15.52 26.10
CA SER A 126 18.43 -15.89 27.34
C SER A 126 19.28 -14.72 27.85
N MET A 127 18.96 -14.37 29.08
CA MET A 127 19.46 -13.26 29.85
C MET A 127 20.95 -13.49 30.15
N ILE A 128 21.85 -12.73 29.52
CA ILE A 128 23.24 -12.61 30.00
C ILE A 128 23.38 -11.19 30.54
N ALA A 129 23.27 -11.10 31.86
CA ALA A 129 23.63 -9.91 32.61
C ALA A 129 25.14 -9.70 32.47
N ALA A 130 25.55 -8.73 31.66
CA ALA A 130 26.90 -8.19 31.72
C ALA A 130 27.01 -7.36 33.00
N ARG A 131 27.56 -7.97 34.05
CA ARG A 131 28.09 -7.27 35.22
C ARG A 131 29.14 -6.27 34.73
N SER A 132 28.88 -4.99 34.96
CA SER A 132 29.91 -3.95 34.94
C SER A 132 30.92 -4.25 36.05
N CYS A 133 32.20 -4.31 35.69
CA CYS A 133 33.31 -4.37 36.63
C CYS A 133 34.35 -3.34 36.16
N GLY A 134 34.70 -2.40 37.05
CA GLY A 134 35.93 -1.58 37.01
C GLY A 134 36.04 -0.55 35.91
#